data_AF-A0A840F6P7-F1
#
_entry.id   AF-A0A840F6P7-F1
#
_cell.length_a   1.000
_cell.length_b   1.000
_cell.length_c   1.000
_cell.angle_alpha   90.00
_cell.angle_beta   90.00
_cell.angle_gamma   90.00
#
_symmetry.space_group_name_H-M   'P 1'
#
loop_
_entity.id
_entity.type
_entity.pdbx_description
1 polymer ?
#
loop_
_entity_poly.entity_id
_entity_poly.type
_entity_poly.pdbx_seq_one_letter_code
_entity_poly.pdbx_strand_id
1 'polypeptide(L)'
;MGIPIRFNESAFRHGITPDEIRAVIEFPRYRSRAVSRRDPWREVYLIIGQIDREALIEVAAELTPEPAWEVFHAMLLRQTTADQVRDTIGTAADFTAGRTQRRQERRQ
;
A
#
# COMPACT_ATOMS: atom_id res chain seq x y z
N MET A 1 -16.78 -6.86 7.31
CA MET A 1 -16.75 -6.46 5.89
C MET A 1 -15.49 -5.63 5.68
N GLY A 2 -14.67 -5.96 4.69
CA GLY A 2 -13.48 -5.18 4.36
C GLY A 2 -13.79 -3.84 3.70
N ILE A 3 -12.80 -2.96 3.59
CA ILE A 3 -12.88 -1.72 2.82
C ILE A 3 -13.02 -2.10 1.33
N PRO A 4 -14.01 -1.59 0.57
CA PRO A 4 -14.15 -1.87 -0.86
C PRO A 4 -12.89 -1.52 -1.66
N ILE A 5 -12.55 -2.33 -2.66
CA ILE A 5 -11.40 -2.11 -3.53
C ILE A 5 -11.90 -1.87 -4.97
N ARG A 6 -11.49 -0.74 -5.54
CA ARG A 6 -11.74 -0.31 -6.91
C ARG A 6 -10.43 -0.29 -7.67
N PHE A 7 -10.46 -0.70 -8.93
CA PHE A 7 -9.27 -0.79 -9.76
C PHE A 7 -9.38 0.16 -10.95
N ASN A 8 -8.35 0.99 -11.15
CA ASN A 8 -8.13 1.62 -12.44
C ASN A 8 -7.56 0.58 -13.42
N GLU A 9 -7.89 0.68 -14.71
CA GLU A 9 -7.30 -0.18 -15.75
C GLU A 9 -5.77 -0.17 -15.72
N SER A 10 -5.16 0.96 -15.36
CA SER A 10 -3.70 1.08 -15.24
C SER A 10 -3.08 0.18 -14.17
N ALA A 11 -3.86 -0.26 -13.17
CA ALA A 11 -3.39 -1.17 -12.13
C ALA A 11 -2.93 -2.52 -12.70
N PHE A 12 -3.50 -2.94 -13.83
CA PHE A 12 -3.25 -4.24 -14.44
C PHE A 12 -2.16 -4.20 -15.52
N ARG A 13 -1.54 -3.05 -15.76
CA ARG A 13 -0.55 -2.86 -16.85
C ARG A 13 0.65 -3.80 -16.77
N HIS A 14 0.96 -4.32 -15.58
CA HIS A 14 2.09 -5.21 -15.33
C HIS A 14 1.68 -6.67 -15.09
N GLY A 15 0.44 -7.04 -15.44
CA GLY A 15 -0.03 -8.42 -15.37
C GLY A 15 -0.39 -8.92 -13.96
N ILE A 16 -0.40 -8.04 -12.95
CA ILE A 16 -0.87 -8.39 -11.61
C ILE A 16 -2.39 -8.49 -11.64
N THR A 17 -2.94 -9.57 -11.11
CA THR A 17 -4.36 -9.87 -11.09
C THR A 17 -5.09 -9.14 -9.96
N PRO A 18 -6.43 -8.97 -10.05
CA PRO A 18 -7.22 -8.38 -8.97
C PRO A 18 -7.06 -9.12 -7.63
N ASP A 19 -6.98 -10.45 -7.64
CA ASP A 19 -6.87 -11.24 -6.41
C ASP A 19 -5.50 -11.06 -5.76
N GLU A 20 -4.43 -10.95 -6.56
CA GLU A 20 -3.10 -10.64 -6.02
C GLU A 20 -3.06 -9.25 -5.38
N ILE A 21 -3.67 -8.25 -6.02
CA ILE A 21 -3.77 -6.90 -5.46
C ILE A 21 -4.57 -6.90 -4.15
N ARG A 22 -5.69 -7.63 -4.10
CA ARG A 22 -6.50 -7.76 -2.88
C ARG A 22 -5.68 -8.39 -1.76
N ALA A 23 -4.97 -9.46 -2.03
CA ALA A 23 -4.13 -10.13 -1.05
C ALA A 23 -3.06 -9.18 -0.49
N VAL A 24 -2.42 -8.36 -1.34
CA VAL A 24 -1.41 -7.37 -0.92
C VAL A 24 -2.03 -6.26 -0.05
N ILE A 25 -3.24 -5.80 -0.37
CA ILE A 25 -3.94 -4.76 0.40
C ILE A 25 -4.42 -5.30 1.76
N GLU A 26 -4.92 -6.54 1.79
CA GLU A 26 -5.47 -7.17 3.00
C GLU A 26 -4.36 -7.67 3.94
N PHE A 27 -3.26 -8.20 3.38
CA PHE A 27 -2.14 -8.78 4.12
C PHE A 27 -0.81 -8.10 3.76
N PRO A 28 -0.68 -6.78 4.04
CA PRO A 28 0.52 -6.04 3.67
C PRO A 28 1.70 -6.47 4.53
N ARG A 29 2.85 -6.66 3.90
CA ARG A 29 4.14 -6.77 4.63
C ARG A 29 4.67 -5.41 5.04
N TYR A 30 4.37 -4.40 4.23
CA TYR A 30 4.76 -3.02 4.48
C TYR A 30 3.76 -2.06 3.86
N ARG A 31 3.53 -0.95 4.56
CA ARG A 31 2.69 0.15 4.08
C ARG A 31 3.33 1.46 4.46
N SER A 32 3.59 2.31 3.47
CA SER A 32 4.04 3.68 3.68
C SER A 32 3.09 4.66 3.03
N ARG A 33 2.92 5.81 3.67
CA ARG A 33 2.20 6.93 3.05
C ARG A 33 3.13 7.62 2.07
N ALA A 34 2.70 7.73 0.82
CA ALA A 34 3.37 8.55 -0.19
C ALA A 34 2.77 9.96 -0.19
N VAL A 35 3.60 10.97 -0.45
CA VAL A 35 3.12 12.34 -0.64
C VAL A 35 2.74 12.52 -2.09
N SER A 36 1.46 12.78 -2.35
CA SER A 36 1.00 13.16 -3.68
C SER A 36 1.58 14.54 -4.04
N ARG A 37 2.26 14.61 -5.18
CA ARG A 37 2.86 15.85 -5.70
C ARG A 37 1.81 16.87 -6.17
N ARG A 38 0.60 16.40 -6.50
CA ARG A 38 -0.49 17.24 -7.02
C ARG A 38 -1.40 17.75 -5.91
N ASP A 39 -1.62 16.93 -4.89
CA ASP A 39 -2.51 17.22 -3.78
C ASP A 39 -1.99 16.56 -2.50
N PRO A 40 -1.36 17.33 -1.58
CA PRO A 40 -0.78 16.81 -0.35
C PRO A 40 -1.79 16.15 0.60
N TRP A 41 -3.09 16.45 0.45
CA TRP A 41 -4.13 15.95 1.35
C TRP A 41 -4.57 14.53 1.01
N ARG A 42 -4.28 14.05 -0.20
CA ARG A 42 -4.60 12.67 -0.59
C ARG A 42 -3.87 11.66 0.28
N GLU A 43 -4.60 10.62 0.67
CA GLU A 43 -4.06 9.51 1.44
C GLU A 43 -3.56 8.42 0.49
N VAL A 44 -2.46 8.72 -0.19
CA VAL A 44 -1.80 7.78 -1.10
C VAL A 44 -0.87 6.87 -0.32
N TYR A 45 -0.91 5.58 -0.61
CA TYR A 45 -0.10 4.56 0.02
C TYR A 45 0.66 3.74 -1.02
N LEU A 46 1.90 3.40 -0.68
CA LEU A 46 2.65 2.30 -1.29
C LEU A 46 2.55 1.11 -0.35
N ILE A 47 2.06 -0.01 -0.86
CA ILE A 47 1.78 -1.22 -0.13
C ILE A 47 2.60 -2.33 -0.76
N ILE A 48 3.46 -2.96 0.03
CA ILE A 48 4.27 -4.09 -0.42
C ILE A 48 3.74 -5.36 0.23
N GLY A 49 3.52 -6.38 -0.59
CA GLY A 49 3.08 -7.70 -0.15
C GLY A 49 3.81 -8.80 -0.88
N GLN A 50 3.56 -10.03 -0.43
CA GLN A 50 4.04 -11.25 -1.06
C GLN A 50 2.91 -12.26 -0.99
N ILE A 51 2.71 -13.01 -2.06
CA ILE A 51 1.82 -14.17 -2.06
C ILE A 51 2.74 -15.38 -2.04
N ASP A 52 2.53 -16.24 -1.04
CA ASP A 52 3.40 -17.36 -0.73
C ASP A 52 4.89 -16.96 -0.65
N ARG A 53 5.72 -17.54 -1.53
CA ARG A 53 7.17 -17.31 -1.62
C ARG A 53 7.59 -16.66 -2.94
N GLU A 54 6.65 -16.06 -3.66
CA GLU A 54 6.91 -15.46 -4.98
C GLU A 54 7.59 -14.09 -4.89
N ALA A 55 7.75 -13.39 -6.02
CA ALA A 55 8.30 -12.03 -6.00
C ALA A 55 7.42 -11.08 -5.17
N LEU A 56 8.03 -10.04 -4.59
CA LEU A 56 7.27 -8.99 -3.89
C LEU A 56 6.44 -8.21 -4.90
N ILE A 57 5.22 -7.86 -4.52
CA ILE A 57 4.32 -7.02 -5.29
C ILE A 57 4.27 -5.66 -4.61
N GLU A 58 4.48 -4.60 -5.38
CA GLU A 58 4.16 -3.22 -5.01
C GLU A 58 2.78 -2.86 -5.54
N VAL A 59 1.95 -2.27 -4.68
CA VAL A 59 0.64 -1.71 -5.01
C VAL A 59 0.63 -0.25 -4.58
N ALA A 60 0.30 0.66 -5.49
CA ALA A 60 0.02 2.04 -5.17
C ALA A 60 -1.49 2.28 -5.20
N ALA A 61 -2.03 2.76 -4.09
CA ALA A 61 -3.45 2.97 -3.90
C ALA A 61 -3.74 4.24 -3.11
N GLU A 62 -4.87 4.87 -3.40
CA GLU A 62 -5.42 5.98 -2.61
C GLU A 62 -6.53 5.45 -1.70
N LEU A 63 -6.52 5.85 -0.43
CA LEU A 63 -7.65 5.66 0.47
C LEU A 63 -8.56 6.87 0.35
N THR A 64 -9.76 6.68 -0.19
CA THR A 64 -10.70 7.78 -0.44
C THR A 64 -11.44 8.23 0.83
N PRO A 65 -12.01 9.45 0.87
CA PRO A 65 -12.76 9.94 2.03
C PRO A 65 -14.00 9.10 2.38
N GLU A 66 -14.72 8.62 1.37
CA GLU A 66 -15.60 7.46 1.51
C GLU A 66 -14.69 6.24 1.55
N PRO A 67 -14.61 5.46 2.64
CA PRO A 67 -13.54 4.49 2.83
C PRO A 67 -13.60 3.41 1.75
N ALA A 68 -12.76 3.57 0.74
CA ALA A 68 -12.53 2.65 -0.37
C ALA A 68 -11.07 2.80 -0.84
N TRP A 69 -10.52 1.70 -1.32
CA TRP A 69 -9.21 1.69 -1.95
C TRP A 69 -9.35 1.92 -3.44
N GLU A 70 -8.70 2.95 -3.97
CA GLU A 70 -8.57 3.17 -5.41
C GLU A 70 -7.16 2.81 -5.85
N VAL A 71 -7.03 1.65 -6.49
CA VAL A 71 -5.74 1.13 -6.96
C VAL A 71 -5.46 1.65 -8.35
N PHE A 72 -4.31 2.30 -8.52
CA PHE A 72 -3.91 2.87 -9.81
C PHE A 72 -2.60 2.32 -10.35
N HIS A 73 -1.86 1.53 -9.57
CA HIS A 73 -0.64 0.87 -10.01
C HIS A 73 -0.38 -0.42 -9.21
N ALA A 74 0.05 -1.47 -9.89
CA ALA A 74 0.61 -2.67 -9.27
C ALA A 74 1.74 -3.25 -10.14
N MET A 75 2.82 -3.72 -9.53
CA MET A 75 3.92 -4.38 -10.25
C MET A 75 4.73 -5.31 -9.36
N LEU A 76 5.39 -6.30 -9.97
CA LEU A 76 6.45 -7.05 -9.31
C LEU A 76 7.65 -6.15 -9.06
N LEU A 77 8.18 -6.19 -7.83
CA LEU A 77 9.45 -5.57 -7.52
C LEU A 77 10.60 -6.35 -8.14
N ARG A 78 11.57 -5.62 -8.71
CA ARG A 78 12.85 -6.21 -9.12
C ARG A 78 13.59 -6.70 -7.88
N GLN A 79 14.39 -7.75 -8.03
CA GLN A 79 15.14 -8.34 -6.91
C GLN A 79 15.96 -7.30 -6.13
N THR A 80 16.65 -6.40 -6.83
CA THR A 80 17.44 -5.32 -6.20
C THR A 80 16.60 -4.37 -5.35
N THR A 81 15.39 -4.02 -5.79
CA THR A 81 14.45 -3.20 -5.02
C THR A 81 13.84 -4.01 -3.89
N ALA A 82 13.54 -5.29 -4.11
CA ALA A 82 13.05 -6.19 -3.08
C ALA A 82 14.05 -6.35 -1.94
N ASP A 83 15.35 -6.40 -2.22
CA ASP A 83 16.41 -6.48 -1.22
C ASP A 83 16.48 -5.19 -0.39
N GLN A 84 16.44 -4.01 -1.04
CA GLN A 84 16.38 -2.72 -0.34
C GLN A 84 15.13 -2.59 0.54
N VAL A 85 13.98 -3.05 0.04
CA VAL A 85 12.74 -3.07 0.80
C VAL A 85 12.83 -4.05 1.96
N ARG A 86 13.46 -5.22 1.80
CA ARG A 86 13.68 -6.17 2.91
C ARG A 86 14.59 -5.60 3.99
N ASP A 87 15.68 -4.92 3.61
CA ASP A 87 16.55 -4.24 4.56
C ASP A 87 15.79 -3.15 5.31
N THR A 88 14.96 -2.40 4.58
CA THR A 88 14.09 -1.37 5.15
C THR A 88 13.06 -2.00 6.09
N ILE A 89 12.32 -3.04 5.69
CA ILE A 89 11.29 -3.71 6.51
C ILE A 89 11.91 -4.40 7.73
N GLY A 90 13.04 -5.08 7.56
CA GLY A 90 13.78 -5.70 8.65
C GLY A 90 14.25 -4.68 9.71
N THR A 91 14.46 -3.43 9.29
CA THR A 91 14.79 -2.30 10.16
C THR A 91 13.54 -1.51 10.62
N ALA A 92 12.45 -1.53 9.85
CA ALA A 92 11.27 -0.66 9.97
C ALA A 92 9.99 -1.38 10.45
N ALA A 93 10.09 -2.60 10.97
CA ALA A 93 9.01 -3.28 11.69
C ALA A 93 8.37 -2.40 12.82
N ASP A 94 8.98 -1.27 13.16
CA ASP A 94 8.50 -0.30 14.15
C ASP A 94 7.50 0.78 13.66
N PHE A 95 7.23 0.96 12.36
CA PHE A 95 6.51 2.18 11.92
C PHE A 95 4.98 2.08 11.70
N THR A 96 4.35 0.93 11.90
CA THR A 96 2.90 0.77 11.61
C THR A 96 1.96 0.81 12.83
N ALA A 97 2.47 1.03 14.05
CA ALA A 97 1.61 1.15 15.26
C ALA A 97 1.24 2.60 15.65
N GLY A 98 1.80 3.63 15.01
CA GLY A 98 1.97 4.93 15.69
C GLY A 98 1.24 6.17 15.19
N ARG A 99 0.30 6.12 14.23
CA ARG A 99 -0.22 7.38 13.63
C ARG A 99 -1.72 7.53 13.39
N THR A 100 -2.58 6.77 14.06
CA THR A 100 -4.05 6.99 14.02
C THR A 100 -4.61 7.60 15.31
N GLN A 101 -3.82 7.75 16.40
CA GLN A 101 -4.39 8.12 17.71
C GLN A 101 -4.13 9.58 18.20
N ARG A 102 -3.38 10.43 17.47
CA ARG A 102 -3.02 11.79 17.96
C ARG A 102 -3.80 12.98 17.39
N ARG A 103 -4.87 12.77 16.59
CA ARG A 103 -5.67 13.89 16.05
C ARG A 103 -7.00 14.14 16.78
N GLN A 104 -7.43 13.25 17.69
CA GLN A 104 -8.70 13.41 18.41
C GLN A 104 -8.60 14.04 19.81
N GLU A 105 -7.41 14.13 20.41
CA GLU A 105 -7.25 14.63 21.80
C GLU A 105 -6.81 16.10 21.95
N ARG A 106 -6.77 16.89 20.86
CA ARG A 106 -6.47 18.34 20.91
C ARG A 106 -7.69 19.24 20.65
N ARG A 107 -8.89 18.73 20.89
CA ARG A 107 -10.16 19.47 20.83
C ARG A 107 -11.14 19.03 21.92
N GLN A 108 -10.66 18.94 23.16
CA GLN A 108 -11.50 19.03 24.34
C GLN A 108 -10.85 20.00 25.33
#